data_AF-A0A2J0M702-F1
#
_entry.id   AF-A0A2J0M702-F1
#
_cell.length_a   1.000
_cell.length_b   1.000
_cell.length_c   1.000
_cell.angle_alpha   90.00
_cell.angle_beta   90.00
_cell.angle_gamma   90.00
#
_symmetry.space_group_name_H-M   'P 1'
#
loop_
_entity.id
_entity.type
_entity.pdbx_description
1 polymer ?
#
loop_
_entity_poly.entity_id
_entity_poly.type
_entity_poly.pdbx_seq_one_letter_code
_entity_poly.pdbx_strand_id
1 'polypeptide(L)' 'MAKEIKAQVKLQIPAGQANPAPPVGTALGPHGVNMQE' A
#
# COMPACT_ATOMS: atom_id res chain seq x y z
N MET A 1 -21.15 -7.45 -11.39
CA MET A 1 -20.60 -8.26 -10.29
C MET A 1 -19.54 -7.42 -9.59
N ALA A 2 -19.62 -7.24 -8.27
CA ALA A 2 -18.60 -6.49 -7.53
C ALA A 2 -17.30 -7.29 -7.50
N LYS A 3 -16.15 -6.63 -7.66
CA LYS A 3 -14.84 -7.28 -7.56
C LYS A 3 -14.59 -7.69 -6.11
N GLU A 4 -14.09 -8.91 -5.92
CA GLU A 4 -13.68 -9.40 -4.61
C GLU A 4 -12.47 -8.61 -4.09
N ILE A 5 -12.43 -8.40 -2.77
CA ILE A 5 -11.32 -7.71 -2.11
C ILE A 5 -10.10 -8.62 -2.19
N LYS A 6 -9.05 -8.17 -2.90
CA LYS A 6 -7.81 -8.94 -3.08
C LYS A 6 -6.89 -8.93 -1.85
N ALA A 7 -6.88 -7.82 -1.11
CA ALA A 7 -6.09 -7.66 0.11
C ALA A 7 -6.60 -6.47 0.93
N GLN A 8 -6.45 -6.56 2.25
CA GLN A 8 -6.70 -5.46 3.18
C GLN A 8 -5.45 -5.24 4.03
N VAL A 9 -4.82 -4.08 3.87
CA VAL A 9 -3.61 -3.70 4.61
C VAL A 9 -3.93 -2.50 5.49
N LYS A 10 -3.62 -2.60 6.78
CA LYS A 10 -3.72 -1.49 7.72
C LYS A 10 -2.31 -0.98 8.01
N LEU A 11 -2.08 0.28 7.72
CA LEU A 11 -0.81 0.93 7.98
C LEU A 11 -1.06 2.31 8.58
N GLN A 12 -0.32 2.63 9.65
CA GLN A 12 -0.33 3.94 10.25
C GLN A 12 0.93 4.68 9.80
N ILE A 13 0.75 5.76 9.04
CA ILE A 13 1.84 6.65 8.62
C ILE A 13 1.43 8.11 8.76
N PRO A 14 2.40 9.02 8.96
CA PRO A 14 2.16 10.45 8.85
C PRO A 14 1.61 10.83 7.47
N ALA A 15 0.80 11.88 7.42
CA ALA A 15 0.29 12.42 6.17
C ALA A 15 1.44 12.79 5.23
N GLY A 16 1.33 12.40 3.95
CA GLY A 16 2.35 12.69 2.92
C GLY A 16 3.61 11.82 2.97
N GLN A 17 3.73 10.86 3.90
CA GLN A 17 4.90 9.99 4.01
C GLN A 17 4.73 8.62 3.35
N ALA A 18 3.81 8.49 2.38
CA ALA A 18 3.65 7.28 1.59
C ALA A 18 4.78 7.19 0.55
N ASN A 19 5.90 6.57 0.94
CA ASN A 19 7.07 6.40 0.07
C ASN A 19 7.46 4.90 -0.05
N PRO A 20 8.30 4.53 -1.02
CA PRO A 20 8.71 3.13 -1.22
C PRO A 20 9.54 2.51 -0.09
N ALA A 21 9.90 3.28 0.95
CA ALA A 21 10.71 2.78 2.04
C ALA A 21 9.88 1.86 2.97
N PRO A 22 10.53 0.96 3.72
CA PRO A 22 9.87 0.25 4.81
C PRO A 22 9.29 1.23 5.84
N PRO A 23 8.11 0.99 6.43
CA PRO A 23 7.24 -0.20 6.29
C PRO A 23 6.25 -0.14 5.12
N VAL A 24 6.11 1.00 4.44
CA VAL A 24 5.05 1.24 3.46
C VAL A 24 5.28 0.44 2.17
N GLY A 25 6.48 0.50 1.60
CA GLY A 25 6.84 -0.25 0.39
C GLY A 25 6.76 -1.77 0.60
N THR A 26 7.13 -2.25 1.81
CA THR A 26 7.00 -3.67 2.18
C THR A 26 5.55 -4.11 2.29
N ALA A 27 4.67 -3.26 2.81
CA ALA A 27 3.26 -3.58 3.01
C ALA A 27 2.43 -3.47 1.72
N LEU A 28 2.79 -2.55 0.81
CA LEU A 28 2.03 -2.26 -0.41
C LEU A 28 2.60 -2.94 -1.67
N GLY A 29 3.91 -3.18 -1.72
CA GLY A 29 4.59 -3.81 -2.87
C GLY A 29 4.05 -5.19 -3.26
N PRO A 30 3.81 -6.13 -2.32
CA PRO A 30 3.26 -7.45 -2.63
C PRO A 30 1.85 -7.41 -3.23
N HIS A 31 1.11 -6.32 -3.01
CA HIS A 31 -0.23 -6.12 -3.55
C HIS A 31 -0.24 -5.36 -4.88
N GLY A 32 0.94 -5.07 -5.45
CA GLY A 32 1.08 -4.37 -6.73
C GLY A 32 0.59 -2.92 -6.69
N VAL A 33 0.58 -2.31 -5.50
CA VAL A 33 0.21 -0.90 -5.33
C VAL A 33 1.44 -0.06 -5.68
N ASN A 34 1.42 0.56 -6.86
CA ASN A 34 2.47 1.47 -7.29
C ASN A 34 2.43 2.75 -6.44
N MET A 35 3.58 3.12 -5.89
CA MET A 35 3.78 4.31 -5.06
C MET A 35 4.60 5.40 -5.76
N GLN A 36 4.82 5.24 -7.07
CA GLN A 36 5.62 6.14 -7.90
C GLN A 36 4.70 6.76 -8.96
N GLU A 37 4.67 8.09 -8.96
CA GLU A 37 4.37 8.94 -10.11
C GLU A 37 5.67 9.59 -10.60
#